data_AF-A0A3P1W4F1-F1
#
_entry.id   AF-A0A3P1W4F1-F1
#
_cell.length_a   1.000
_cell.length_b   1.000
_cell.length_c   1.000
_cell.angle_alpha   90.00
_cell.angle_beta   90.00
_cell.angle_gamma   90.00
#
_symmetry.space_group_name_H-M   'P 1'
#
loop_
_entity.id
_entity.type
_entity.pdbx_description
1 polymer ?
#
loop_
_entity_poly.entity_id
_entity_poly.type
_entity_poly.pdbx_seq_one_letter_code
_entity_poly.pdbx_strand_id
1 'polypeptide(L)'
;LEFVEAVEELAALHGLEVPREKSNQFNGKPQVSLKTKRDLYELMQEIAKFYQEQLSQNIPAQSYLHQRGLSDEIIQRFQIGFSPAQSNIFIKKFAANRDDVQKLFDVGM
;
A
#
# COMPACT_ATOMS: atom_id res chain seq x y z
N LEU A 1 2.46 -3.75 12.68
CA LEU A 1 3.91 -3.98 12.82
C LEU A 1 4.10 -5.16 13.74
N GLU A 2 4.61 -6.26 13.20
CA GLU A 2 5.04 -7.38 14.02
C GLU A 2 6.30 -7.00 14.82
N PHE A 3 6.51 -7.62 15.98
CA PHE A 3 7.58 -7.25 16.91
C PHE A 3 8.97 -7.21 16.25
N VAL A 4 9.31 -8.22 15.45
CA VAL A 4 10.61 -8.30 14.75
C VAL A 4 10.76 -7.17 13.74
N GLU A 5 9.68 -6.78 13.07
CA GLU A 5 9.69 -5.72 12.06
C GLU A 5 9.90 -4.34 12.68
N ALA A 6 9.24 -4.06 13.81
CA ALA A 6 9.43 -2.81 14.54
C ALA A 6 10.89 -2.65 15.02
N VAL A 7 11.53 -3.75 15.41
CA VAL A 7 12.94 -3.76 15.81
C VAL A 7 13.87 -3.49 14.61
N GLU A 8 13.59 -4.10 13.45
CA GLU A 8 14.36 -3.89 12.22
C GLU A 8 14.22 -2.47 11.65
N GLU A 9 13.03 -1.89 11.72
CA GLU A 9 12.78 -0.52 11.29
C GLU A 9 13.53 0.48 12.16
N LEU A 10 13.48 0.32 13.48
CA LEU A 10 14.23 1.15 14.43
C LEU A 10 15.74 1.02 14.23
N ALA A 11 16.24 -0.20 14.06
CA ALA A 11 17.67 -0.44 13.83
C ALA A 11 18.13 0.22 12.52
N ALA A 12 17.33 0.11 11.44
CA ALA A 12 17.63 0.75 10.17
C ALA A 12 17.67 2.29 10.26
N LEU A 13 16.80 2.91 11.05
CA LEU A 13 16.82 4.36 11.31
C LEU A 13 18.12 4.82 11.99
N HIS A 14 18.74 3.95 12.78
CA HIS A 14 19.98 4.23 13.51
C HIS A 14 21.23 3.62 12.87
N GLY A 15 21.13 3.04 11.67
CA GLY A 15 22.26 2.40 10.98
C GLY A 15 22.83 1.18 11.71
N LEU A 16 22.01 0.49 12.50
CA LEU A 16 22.39 -0.70 13.27
C LEU A 16 21.92 -1.97 12.55
N GLU A 17 22.74 -3.01 12.54
CA GLU A 17 22.34 -4.34 12.08
C GLU A 17 21.74 -5.15 13.25
N VAL A 18 20.60 -5.79 13.01
CA VAL A 18 19.97 -6.69 13.99
C VAL A 18 20.53 -8.11 13.80
N PRO A 19 21.27 -8.66 14.78
CA PRO A 19 21.78 -10.03 14.68
C PRO A 19 20.62 -11.03 14.66
N ARG A 20 20.55 -11.85 13.62
CA ARG A 20 19.57 -12.95 13.54
C ARG A 20 20.24 -14.27 13.88
N GLU A 21 19.65 -15.04 14.80
CA GLU A 21 20.01 -16.44 14.94
C GLU A 21 19.66 -17.16 13.63
N LYS A 22 20.57 -18.01 13.14
CA LYS A 22 20.32 -18.89 12.00
C LYS A 22 19.34 -19.99 12.41
N SER A 23 18.09 -19.64 12.73
CA SER A 23 17.03 -20.64 12.85
C SER A 23 16.80 -21.16 11.44
N ASN A 24 17.20 -22.41 11.20
CA ASN A 24 16.81 -23.14 10.00
C ASN A 24 15.32 -22.94 9.75
N GLN A 25 14.99 -22.25 8.65
CA GLN A 25 13.79 -22.41 7.85
C GLN A 25 12.58 -23.02 8.58
N PHE A 26 12.00 -22.32 9.56
CA PHE A 26 10.83 -22.87 10.26
C PHE A 26 9.53 -22.72 9.48
N ASN A 27 9.54 -22.10 8.30
CA ASN A 27 8.45 -22.13 7.33
C ASN A 27 9.06 -21.74 5.97
N GLY A 28 9.00 -22.64 4.96
CA GLY A 28 9.57 -22.46 3.62
C GLY A 28 8.97 -21.33 2.77
N LYS A 29 8.54 -20.22 3.38
CA LYS A 29 8.17 -19.00 2.68
C LYS A 29 9.44 -18.22 2.34
N PRO A 30 9.66 -17.82 1.07
CA PRO A 30 10.76 -16.93 0.73
C PRO A 30 10.65 -15.67 1.60
N GLN A 31 11.71 -15.36 2.35
CA GLN A 31 11.80 -14.09 3.07
C GLN A 31 11.86 -12.98 2.02
N VAL A 32 10.73 -12.32 1.79
CA VAL A 32 10.66 -11.07 1.03
C VAL A 32 11.64 -10.10 1.67
N SER A 33 12.61 -9.62 0.90
CA SER A 33 13.66 -8.74 1.42
C SER A 33 13.04 -7.46 2.01
N LEU A 34 13.69 -6.85 3.01
CA LEU A 34 13.25 -5.57 3.58
C LEU A 34 13.07 -4.49 2.51
N LYS A 35 13.95 -4.49 1.50
CA LYS A 35 13.84 -3.60 0.34
C LYS A 35 12.55 -3.86 -0.43
N THR A 36 12.28 -5.11 -0.78
CA THR A 36 11.06 -5.50 -1.50
C THR A 36 9.79 -5.12 -0.71
N LYS A 37 9.78 -5.29 0.62
CA LYS A 37 8.65 -4.84 1.44
C LYS A 37 8.45 -3.32 1.40
N ARG A 38 9.54 -2.54 1.49
CA ARG A 38 9.48 -1.07 1.37
C ARG A 38 8.91 -0.65 0.01
N ASP A 39 9.37 -1.26 -1.07
CA ASP A 39 8.87 -0.99 -2.42
C ASP A 39 7.36 -1.28 -2.54
N LEU A 40 6.85 -2.34 -1.90
CA LEU A 40 5.41 -2.66 -1.89
C LEU A 40 4.60 -1.66 -1.05
N TYR A 41 5.13 -1.19 0.09
CA TYR A 41 4.46 -0.15 0.88
C TYR A 41 4.38 1.18 0.14
N GLU A 42 5.45 1.57 -0.56
CA GLU A 42 5.45 2.77 -1.41
C GLU A 42 4.39 2.65 -2.52
N LEU A 43 4.34 1.50 -3.20
CA LEU A 43 3.30 1.22 -4.20
C LEU A 43 1.89 1.35 -3.62
N MET A 44 1.62 0.77 -2.45
CA MET A 44 0.31 0.89 -1.79
C MET A 44 -0.05 2.34 -1.46
N GLN A 45 0.92 3.16 -1.03
CA GLN A 45 0.71 4.57 -0.77
C GLN A 45 0.39 5.35 -2.05
N GLU A 46 1.06 5.04 -3.16
CA GLU A 46 0.77 5.66 -4.47
C GLU A 46 -0.63 5.31 -4.97
N ILE A 47 -1.06 4.05 -4.79
CA ILE A 47 -2.41 3.62 -5.15
C ILE A 47 -3.46 4.31 -4.28
N ALA A 48 -3.23 4.43 -2.97
CA ALA A 48 -4.12 5.14 -2.06
C ALA A 48 -4.27 6.63 -2.46
N LYS A 49 -3.18 7.30 -2.84
CA LYS A 49 -3.23 8.67 -3.37
C LYS A 49 -4.01 8.75 -4.67
N PHE A 50 -3.78 7.81 -5.58
CA PHE A 50 -4.54 7.74 -6.84
C PHE A 50 -6.05 7.64 -6.59
N TYR A 51 -6.50 6.78 -5.68
CA TYR A 51 -7.93 6.68 -5.37
C TYR A 51 -8.49 7.94 -4.70
N GLN A 52 -7.72 8.63 -3.86
CA GLN A 52 -8.13 9.93 -3.31
C GLN A 52 -8.31 10.98 -4.43
N GLU A 53 -7.40 11.02 -5.41
CA GLU A 53 -7.52 11.89 -6.60
C GLU A 53 -8.74 11.54 -7.46
N GLN A 54 -9.08 10.26 -7.57
CA GLN A 54 -10.28 9.82 -8.29
C GLN A 54 -11.57 10.21 -7.56
N LEU A 55 -11.55 10.21 -6.22
CA LEU A 55 -12.71 10.62 -5.41
C LEU A 55 -13.04 12.10 -5.65
N SER A 56 -12.04 12.99 -5.66
CA SER A 56 -12.27 14.42 -5.90
C SER A 56 -12.84 14.74 -7.29
N GLN A 57 -12.63 13.85 -8.26
CA GLN A 57 -13.18 13.96 -9.62
C GLN A 57 -14.56 13.31 -9.77
N ASN A 58 -15.03 12.56 -8.77
CA ASN A 58 -16.29 11.81 -8.83
C ASN A 58 -17.35 12.39 -7.89
N ILE A 59 -18.18 13.30 -8.42
CA ILE A 59 -19.27 13.97 -7.68
C ILE A 59 -20.26 12.95 -7.07
N PRO A 60 -20.70 11.88 -7.78
CA PRO A 60 -21.57 10.87 -7.19
C PRO A 60 -20.97 10.16 -5.96
N ALA A 61 -19.68 9.80 -6.00
CA ALA A 61 -19.00 9.15 -4.88
C ALA A 61 -18.87 10.10 -3.67
N GLN A 62 -18.52 11.37 -3.90
CA GLN A 62 -18.49 12.38 -2.84
C GLN A 62 -19.88 12.54 -2.19
N SER A 63 -20.92 12.68 -3.03
CA SER A 63 -22.31 12.80 -2.57
C SER A 63 -22.73 11.61 -1.70
N TYR A 64 -22.32 10.40 -2.08
CA TYR A 64 -22.59 9.19 -1.30
C TYR A 64 -21.92 9.22 0.08
N LEU A 65 -20.66 9.64 0.18
CA LEU A 65 -19.96 9.72 1.46
C LEU A 65 -20.59 10.77 2.39
N HIS A 66 -20.97 11.93 1.85
CA HIS A 66 -21.66 12.96 2.62
C HIS A 66 -23.05 12.52 3.08
N GLN A 67 -23.82 11.83 2.23
CA GLN A 67 -25.11 11.24 2.61
C GLN A 67 -24.96 10.19 3.72
N ARG A 68 -23.80 9.53 3.82
CA ARG A 68 -23.45 8.62 4.91
C ARG A 68 -22.99 9.33 6.19
N GLY A 69 -22.93 10.66 6.20
CA GLY A 69 -22.51 11.45 7.36
C GLY A 69 -21.00 11.55 7.54
N LEU A 70 -20.21 11.23 6.50
CA LEU A 70 -18.76 11.41 6.55
C LEU A 70 -18.41 12.87 6.21
N SER A 71 -17.73 13.55 7.13
CA SER A 71 -17.18 14.89 6.89
C SER A 71 -15.92 14.81 6.04
N ASP A 72 -15.55 15.91 5.39
CA ASP A 72 -14.30 16.03 4.63
C ASP A 72 -13.08 15.70 5.50
N GLU A 73 -13.11 16.08 6.77
CA GLU A 73 -12.07 15.79 7.75
C GLU A 73 -11.91 14.27 7.97
N ILE A 74 -13.01 13.52 8.05
CA ILE A 74 -12.98 12.06 8.18
C ILE A 74 -12.48 11.42 6.88
N ILE A 75 -12.98 11.89 5.74
CA ILE A 75 -12.56 11.40 4.41
C ILE A 75 -11.04 11.56 4.25
N GLN A 76 -10.50 12.73 4.59
CA GLN A 76 -9.07 13.02 4.51
C GLN A 76 -8.26 12.23 5.55
N ARG A 77 -8.71 12.20 6.82
CA ARG A 77 -8.00 11.51 7.91
C ARG A 77 -7.84 10.01 7.64
N PHE A 78 -8.86 9.38 7.07
CA PHE A 78 -8.85 7.97 6.74
C PHE A 78 -8.43 7.68 5.29
N GLN A 79 -8.03 8.71 4.54
CA GLN A 79 -7.57 8.60 3.14
C GLN A 79 -8.56 7.85 2.24
N ILE A 80 -9.85 8.11 2.43
CA ILE A 80 -10.91 7.47 1.64
C ILE A 80 -10.77 7.91 0.18
N GLY A 81 -10.77 6.94 -0.73
CA GLY A 81 -10.69 7.17 -2.16
C GLY A 81 -11.81 6.48 -2.94
N PHE A 82 -11.75 6.56 -4.27
CA PHE A 82 -12.72 5.96 -5.17
C PHE A 82 -12.03 5.21 -6.31
N SER A 83 -12.47 3.97 -6.57
CA SER A 83 -12.02 3.19 -7.73
C SER A 83 -13.09 3.24 -8.82
N PRO A 84 -12.83 3.87 -9.99
CA PRO A 84 -13.79 3.94 -11.07
C PRO A 84 -13.99 2.58 -11.74
N ALA A 85 -15.23 2.26 -12.13
CA ALA A 85 -15.62 0.97 -12.69
C ALA A 85 -14.85 0.56 -13.97
N GLN A 86 -14.31 1.52 -14.72
CA GLN A 86 -13.48 1.28 -15.89
C GLN A 86 -12.14 2.01 -15.71
N SER A 87 -11.25 1.46 -14.89
CA SER A 87 -9.97 2.09 -14.59
C SER A 87 -8.85 1.65 -15.56
N ASN A 88 -9.05 1.80 -16.87
CA ASN A 88 -7.95 1.69 -17.84
C ASN A 88 -6.77 2.60 -17.44
N ILE A 89 -7.07 3.72 -16.77
CA ILE A 89 -6.09 4.65 -16.19
C ILE A 89 -5.26 3.98 -15.08
N PHE A 90 -5.86 3.13 -14.24
CA PHE A 90 -5.14 2.39 -13.18
C PHE A 90 -4.14 1.42 -13.79
N ILE A 91 -4.58 0.59 -14.74
CA ILE A 91 -3.70 -0.36 -15.44
C ILE A 91 -2.59 0.37 -16.18
N LYS A 92 -2.90 1.48 -16.87
CA LYS A 92 -1.88 2.30 -17.53
C LYS A 92 -0.86 2.91 -16.55
N LYS A 93 -1.29 3.27 -15.34
CA LYS A 93 -0.42 3.92 -14.33
C LYS A 93 0.43 2.91 -13.57
N PHE A 94 -0.12 1.74 -13.22
CA PHE A 94 0.50 0.81 -12.27
C PHE A 94 0.81 -0.58 -12.83
N ALA A 95 0.39 -0.91 -14.06
CA ALA A 95 0.60 -2.23 -14.66
C ALA A 95 1.28 -2.12 -16.04
N ALA A 96 2.37 -1.35 -16.11
CA ALA A 96 3.07 -1.09 -17.37
C ALA A 96 3.85 -2.32 -17.88
N ASN A 97 4.39 -3.13 -16.97
CA ASN A 97 5.14 -4.33 -17.29
C ASN A 97 4.74 -5.51 -16.38
N ARG A 98 5.27 -6.70 -16.67
CA ARG A 98 4.93 -7.94 -15.94
C ARG A 98 5.37 -7.92 -14.47
N ASP A 99 6.45 -7.22 -14.13
CA ASP A 99 6.93 -7.10 -12.76
C ASP A 99 5.98 -6.21 -11.93
N ASP A 100 5.52 -5.10 -12.50
CA ASP A 100 4.54 -4.22 -11.84
C ASP A 100 3.20 -4.94 -11.60
N VAL A 101 2.75 -5.73 -12.58
CA VAL A 101 1.58 -6.60 -12.43
C VAL A 101 1.77 -7.61 -11.29
N GLN A 102 2.95 -8.20 -11.17
CA GLN A 102 3.23 -9.13 -10.07
C GLN A 102 3.21 -8.41 -8.72
N LYS A 103 3.80 -7.21 -8.62
CA LYS A 103 3.76 -6.41 -7.39
C LYS A 103 2.34 -6.03 -6.99
N LEU A 104 1.49 -5.70 -7.97
CA LEU A 104 0.06 -5.46 -7.73
C LEU A 104 -0.63 -6.69 -7.14
N PHE A 105 -0.41 -7.88 -7.72
CA PHE A 105 -0.92 -9.12 -7.16
C PHE A 105 -0.39 -9.39 -5.74
N ASP A 106 0.88 -9.11 -5.49
CA ASP A 106 1.51 -9.31 -4.18
C ASP A 106 0.90 -8.42 -3.09
N VAL A 107 0.34 -7.25 -3.45
CA VAL A 107 -0.40 -6.35 -2.53
C VAL A 107 -1.92 -6.53 -2.56
N GLY A 108 -2.43 -7.51 -3.33
CA GLY A 108 -3.85 -7.87 -3.36
C GLY A 108 -4.73 -7.00 -4.27
N MET A 109 -4.14 -6.37 -5.30
CA MET A 109 -4.85 -5.68 -6.38
C MET A 109 -5.07 -6.62 -7.57
#